data_AF-A0A2M7C0C6-F1
#
_entry.id   AF-A0A2M7C0C6-F1
#
_cell.length_a   1.000
_cell.length_b   1.000
_cell.length_c   1.000
_cell.angle_alpha   90.00
_cell.angle_beta   90.00
_cell.angle_gamma   90.00
#
_symmetry.space_group_name_H-M   'P 1'
#
loop_
_entity.id
_entity.type
_entity.pdbx_description
1 polymer ?
#
loop_
_entity_poly.entity_id
_entity_poly.type
_entity_poly.pdbx_seq_one_letter_code
_entity_poly.pdbx_strand_id
1 'polypeptide(L)' 'MQYRDVVDPEALAMVPVRAAQPVVALALGSGGERGFAHIGVIKALEAAGIKVDMVLGTSAGA' A
#
# COMPACT_ATOMS: atom_id res chain seq x y z
N MET A 1 50.97 25.17 15.11
CA MET A 1 49.71 24.43 15.32
C MET A 1 49.17 24.06 13.95
N GLN A 2 49.55 22.90 13.40
CA GLN A 2 49.10 22.44 12.08
C GLN A 2 48.12 21.30 12.33
N TYR A 3 46.82 21.55 12.13
CA TYR A 3 45.77 20.58 12.33
C TYR A 3 45.82 19.59 11.15
N ARG A 4 46.46 18.44 11.38
CA ARG A 4 46.92 17.53 10.31
C ARG A 4 46.06 16.28 10.15
N ASP A 5 44.93 16.22 10.84
CA ASP A 5 44.04 15.06 10.87
C ASP A 5 42.55 15.45 10.73
N VAL A 6 42.23 16.46 9.90
CA VAL A 6 40.82 16.59 9.46
C VAL A 6 40.58 15.49 8.44
N VAL A 7 39.88 14.44 8.83
CA VAL A 7 39.25 13.55 7.87
C VAL A 7 38.01 14.29 7.38
N ASP A 8 37.98 14.64 6.10
CA ASP A 8 36.79 15.24 5.50
C ASP A 8 35.61 14.27 5.71
N PRO A 9 34.44 14.75 6.18
CA PRO A 9 33.31 13.87 6.40
C PRO A 9 32.85 13.30 5.05
N GLU A 10 33.02 11.99 4.86
CA GLU A 10 32.41 11.30 3.72
C GLU A 10 30.90 11.43 3.85
N ALA A 11 30.28 12.10 2.87
CA ALA A 11 28.84 12.16 2.77
C ALA A 11 28.31 10.74 2.59
N LEU A 12 27.54 10.26 3.58
CA LEU A 12 26.82 9.00 3.45
C LEU A 12 25.92 9.08 2.22
N ALA A 13 26.17 8.21 1.24
CA ALA A 13 25.34 8.11 0.07
C ALA A 13 23.91 7.75 0.51
N MET A 14 22.95 8.63 0.25
CA MET A 14 21.53 8.33 0.42
C MET A 14 21.17 7.22 -0.57
N VAL A 15 21.00 6.00 -0.06
CA VAL A 15 20.41 4.92 -0.83
C VAL A 15 18.91 5.20 -0.91
N PRO A 16 18.34 5.41 -2.11
CA PRO A 16 16.91 5.59 -2.23
C PRO A 16 16.24 4.32 -1.73
N VAL A 17 15.39 4.45 -0.70
CA VAL A 17 14.47 3.39 -0.33
C VAL A 17 13.58 3.18 -1.55
N ARG A 18 13.81 2.09 -2.30
CA ARG A 18 12.87 1.67 -3.33
C ARG A 18 11.56 1.44 -2.59
N ALA A 19 10.59 2.33 -2.79
CA ALA A 19 9.24 2.09 -2.32
C ALA A 19 8.82 0.76 -2.96
N ALA A 20 8.53 -0.24 -2.11
CA ALA A 20 7.93 -1.47 -2.58
C ALA A 20 6.66 -1.12 -3.39
N GLN A 21 6.26 -1.99 -4.31
CA GLN A 21 4.98 -1.87 -5.01
C GLN A 21 3.88 -1.55 -3.97
N PRO A 22 3.05 -0.51 -4.19
CA PRO A 22 2.02 -0.15 -3.23
C PRO A 22 1.09 -1.34 -2.99
N VAL A 23 0.85 -1.64 -1.72
CA VAL A 23 -0.13 -2.68 -1.34
C VAL A 23 -1.52 -2.05 -1.40
N VAL A 24 -2.41 -2.62 -2.20
CA VAL A 24 -3.77 -2.13 -2.39
C VAL A 24 -4.75 -3.00 -1.59
N ALA A 25 -5.48 -2.38 -0.67
CA ALA A 25 -6.52 -3.05 0.11
C ALA A 25 -7.93 -2.55 -0.25
N LEU A 26 -8.87 -3.48 -0.44
CA LEU A 26 -10.29 -3.19 -0.63
C LEU A 26 -11.02 -3.34 0.70
N ALA A 27 -11.59 -2.26 1.22
CA ALA A 27 -12.35 -2.25 2.47
C ALA A 27 -13.86 -2.24 2.19
N LEU A 28 -14.54 -3.31 2.61
CA LEU A 28 -15.98 -3.51 2.47
C LEU A 28 -16.71 -3.15 3.76
N GLY A 29 -17.51 -2.08 3.71
CA GLY A 29 -18.39 -1.69 4.81
C GLY A 29 -19.55 -2.67 5.00
N SER A 30 -20.16 -2.70 6.19
CA SER A 30 -21.31 -3.57 6.45
C SER A 30 -22.51 -3.21 5.57
N GLY A 31 -23.14 -4.19 4.91
CA GLY A 31 -24.24 -3.97 3.96
C GLY A 31 -25.59 -4.55 4.35
N GLY A 32 -25.68 -5.29 5.46
CA GLY A 32 -26.88 -6.07 5.82
C GLY A 32 -27.32 -6.97 4.66
N GLU A 33 -28.61 -7.01 4.37
CA GLU A 33 -29.16 -7.75 3.23
C GLU A 33 -28.64 -7.26 1.87
N ARG A 34 -28.18 -6.01 1.76
CA ARG A 34 -27.64 -5.43 0.52
C ARG A 34 -26.14 -5.67 0.34
N GLY A 35 -25.49 -6.43 1.23
CA GLY A 35 -24.06 -6.75 1.15
C GLY A 35 -23.65 -7.41 -0.16
N PHE A 36 -24.57 -8.09 -0.85
CA PHE A 36 -24.32 -8.69 -2.17
C PHE A 36 -23.90 -7.68 -3.25
N ALA A 37 -24.17 -6.38 -3.07
CA ALA A 37 -23.72 -5.33 -3.99
C ALA A 37 -22.18 -5.28 -4.12
N HIS A 38 -21.45 -5.68 -3.07
CA HIS A 38 -19.98 -5.75 -3.08
C HIS A 38 -19.42 -6.68 -4.16
N ILE A 39 -20.16 -7.73 -4.54
CA ILE A 39 -19.79 -8.65 -5.63
C ILE A 39 -19.67 -7.89 -6.96
N GLY A 40 -20.60 -6.97 -7.22
CA GLY A 40 -20.58 -6.14 -8.44
C GLY A 40 -19.37 -5.21 -8.49
N VAL A 41 -19.00 -4.64 -7.34
CA VAL A 41 -17.81 -3.78 -7.20
C VAL A 41 -16.54 -4.57 -7.48
N ILE A 42 -16.40 -5.77 -6.89
CA ILE A 42 -15.22 -6.63 -7.11
C ILE A 42 -15.08 -6.97 -8.59
N LYS A 43 -16.18 -7.40 -9.25
CA LYS A 43 -16.17 -7.69 -10.68
C LYS A 43 -15.79 -6.49 -11.54
N ALA A 44 -16.23 -5.29 -11.18
CA ALA A 44 -15.87 -4.06 -11.89
C ALA A 44 -14.37 -3.73 -11.73
N LEU A 45 -13.81 -3.92 -10.54
CA LEU A 45 -12.38 -3.74 -10.29
C LEU A 45 -11.53 -4.74 -11.08
N GLU A 46 -11.94 -6.01 -11.10
CA GLU A 46 -11.28 -7.05 -11.90
C GLU A 46 -11.33 -6.74 -13.40
N ALA A 47 -12.50 -6.32 -13.91
CA ALA A 47 -12.67 -5.93 -15.32
C ALA A 47 -11.83 -4.69 -15.69
N ALA A 48 -11.57 -3.80 -14.73
CA ALA A 48 -10.69 -2.65 -14.90
C ALA A 48 -9.19 -2.99 -14.76
N GLY A 49 -8.84 -4.25 -14.45
CA GLY A 49 -7.46 -4.67 -14.23
C GLY A 49 -6.86 -4.16 -12.90
N ILE A 50 -7.70 -3.72 -11.97
CA ILE A 50 -7.27 -3.24 -10.66
C ILE A 50 -7.04 -4.44 -9.76
N LYS A 51 -5.77 -4.75 -9.49
CA LYS A 51 -5.39 -5.80 -8.57
C LYS A 51 -5.51 -5.32 -7.13
N VAL A 52 -6.25 -6.08 -6.33
CA VAL A 52 -6.34 -5.90 -4.89
C VAL A 52 -5.48 -6.96 -4.23
N ASP A 53 -4.59 -6.55 -3.33
CA ASP A 53 -3.70 -7.46 -2.59
C ASP A 53 -4.35 -7.98 -1.32
N MET A 54 -5.33 -7.25 -0.78
CA MET A 54 -6.01 -7.60 0.46
C MET A 54 -7.47 -7.15 0.46
N VAL A 55 -8.37 -7.99 0.96
CA VAL A 55 -9.77 -7.62 1.19
C VAL A 55 -10.04 -7.60 2.68
N LEU A 56 -10.69 -6.53 3.14
CA LEU A 56 -11.10 -6.31 4.52
C LEU A 56 -12.62 -6.13 4.55
N GLY A 57 -13.32 -6.68 5.54
CA GLY A 57 -14.78 -6.59 5.65
C GLY A 57 -15.25 -6.47 7.09
N THR A 58 -16.42 -5.85 7.29
CA THR A 58 -17.06 -5.73 8.62
C THR A 58 -18.45 -6.38 8.63
N SER A 59 -18.66 -7.38 9.50
CA SER A 59 -19.94 -8.09 9.69
C SER A 59 -20.52 -8.60 8.36
N ALA A 60 -21.75 -8.22 7.98
CA ALA A 60 -22.40 -8.59 6.72
C ALA A 60 -21.74 -8.02 5.44
N GLY A 61 -20.64 -7.28 5.58
CA GLY A 61 -19.79 -6.84 4.47
C GLY A 61 -18.53 -7.69 4.25
N ALA A 62 -18.26 -8.67 5.12
CA ALA A 62 -17.28 -9.74 4.90
C ALA A 62 -17.97 -10.94 4.26
#